data_AF-A0A2G6P9T0-F1
#
_entry.id   AF-A0A2G6P9T0-F1
#
_cell.length_a   1.000
_cell.length_b   1.000
_cell.length_c   1.000
_cell.angle_alpha   90.00
_cell.angle_beta   90.00
_cell.angle_gamma   90.00
#
_symmetry.space_group_name_H-M   'P 1'
#
loop_
_entity.id
_entity.type
_entity.pdbx_description
1 polymer ?
#
loop_
_entity_poly.entity_id
_entity_poly.type
_entity_poly.pdbx_seq_one_letter_code
_entity_poly.pdbx_strand_id
1 'polypeptide(L)' 'MRHRKSGRQLNRNSAHRKAMFRNMACSLFEQKVIKTTLPKAKELRRVVEPLITHAK' A
#
# COMPACT_ATOMS: atom_id res chain seq x y z
N MET A 1 -1.25 -16.45 -18.95
CA MET A 1 -2.37 -15.74 -18.29
C MET A 1 -2.14 -15.65 -16.79
N ARG A 2 -2.49 -14.53 -16.14
CA ARG A 2 -2.35 -14.36 -14.67
C ARG A 2 -3.67 -14.70 -13.96
N HIS A 3 -4.00 -15.99 -13.84
CA HIS A 3 -5.26 -16.42 -13.21
C HIS A 3 -5.22 -16.37 -11.68
N ARG A 4 -6.30 -15.87 -11.07
CA ARG A 4 -6.55 -15.86 -9.60
C ARG A 4 -5.43 -15.24 -8.73
N LYS A 5 -4.49 -14.49 -9.30
CA LYS A 5 -3.45 -13.81 -8.51
C LYS A 5 -3.93 -12.43 -8.08
N SER A 6 -3.96 -12.19 -6.78
CA SER A 6 -4.31 -10.88 -6.22
C SER A 6 -3.09 -9.93 -6.14
N GLY A 7 -3.36 -8.63 -6.09
CA GLY A 7 -2.35 -7.58 -5.92
C GLY A 7 -1.63 -7.15 -7.22
N ARG A 8 -1.02 -5.97 -7.19
CA ARG A 8 -0.33 -5.36 -8.34
C ARG A 8 1.19 -5.32 -8.15
N GLN A 9 1.96 -5.54 -9.23
CA GLN A 9 3.42 -5.49 -9.18
C GLN A 9 3.98 -4.05 -9.10
N LEU A 10 3.24 -3.07 -9.64
CA LEU A 10 3.61 -1.64 -9.65
C LEU A 10 5.00 -1.36 -10.25
N ASN A 11 5.43 -2.21 -11.20
CA ASN A 11 6.75 -2.18 -11.84
C ASN A 11 7.91 -2.11 -10.83
N ARG A 12 7.77 -2.80 -9.68
CA ARG A 12 8.76 -2.83 -8.60
C ARG A 12 9.02 -4.25 -8.12
N ASN A 13 10.26 -4.51 -7.70
CA ASN A 13 10.61 -5.74 -6.99
C ASN A 13 9.90 -5.83 -5.62
N SER A 14 9.94 -6.99 -4.98
CA SER A 14 9.25 -7.23 -3.71
C SER A 14 9.77 -6.34 -2.57
N ALA A 15 11.08 -6.17 -2.45
CA ALA A 15 11.72 -5.38 -1.40
C ALA A 15 11.34 -3.89 -1.49
N HIS A 16 11.49 -3.29 -2.67
CA HIS A 16 11.11 -1.90 -2.92
C HIS A 16 9.61 -1.72 -2.73
N ARG A 17 8.76 -2.66 -3.18
CA ARG A 17 7.31 -2.54 -2.96
C ARG A 17 6.95 -2.54 -1.46
N LYS A 18 7.60 -3.38 -0.65
CA LYS A 18 7.43 -3.37 0.82
C LYS A 18 7.85 -2.03 1.42
N ALA A 19 9.02 -1.51 1.06
CA ALA A 19 9.52 -0.22 1.56
C ALA A 19 8.60 0.94 1.14
N MET A 20 8.17 0.97 -0.12
CA MET A 20 7.26 2.00 -0.64
C MET A 20 5.94 2.04 0.12
N PHE A 21 5.32 0.89 0.40
CA PHE A 21 4.07 0.85 1.16
C PHE A 21 4.26 1.26 2.63
N ARG A 22 5.37 0.90 3.27
CA ARG A 22 5.70 1.36 4.63
C ARG A 22 5.78 2.88 4.66
N ASN A 23 6.55 3.48 3.76
CA ASN A 23 6.70 4.94 3.71
C ASN A 23 5.37 5.65 3.43
N MET A 24 4.58 5.15 2.47
CA MET A 24 3.26 5.72 2.19
C MET A 24 2.29 5.59 3.37
N ALA A 25 2.34 4.50 4.13
CA ALA A 25 1.52 4.33 5.32
C ALA A 25 1.92 5.34 6.40
N CYS A 26 3.22 5.50 6.68
CA CYS A 26 3.71 6.52 7.64
C CYS A 26 3.27 7.93 7.22
N SER A 27 3.53 8.32 5.97
CA SER A 27 3.13 9.64 5.48
C SER A 27 1.62 9.85 5.51
N LEU A 28 0.82 8.81 5.28
CA LEU A 28 -0.64 8.90 5.39
C LEU A 28 -1.09 9.16 6.83
N PHE A 29 -0.49 8.50 7.81
CA PHE A 29 -0.82 8.73 9.23
C PHE A 29 -0.34 10.10 9.73
N GLU A 30 0.84 10.55 9.30
CA GLU A 30 1.38 11.86 9.66
C GLU A 30 0.59 13.02 9.04
N GLN A 31 0.34 12.97 7.73
CA GLN A 31 -0.24 14.09 6.97
C GLN A 31 -1.76 13.99 6.81
N LYS A 32 -2.38 12.89 7.26
CA LYS A 32 -3.82 12.55 7.16
C LYS A 32 -4.34 12.39 5.72
N VAL A 33 -3.72 13.03 4.74
CA VAL A 33 -4.06 12.97 3.31
C VAL A 33 -2.77 12.98 2.50
N ILE A 34 -2.67 12.10 1.49
CA ILE A 34 -1.54 12.07 0.55
C ILE A 34 -2.04 12.02 -0.88
N LYS A 35 -1.29 12.65 -1.79
CA LYS A 35 -1.52 12.54 -3.23
C LYS A 35 -0.70 11.38 -3.79
N THR A 36 -1.36 10.38 -4.38
CA THR A 36 -0.72 9.22 -5.00
C THR A 36 -1.49 8.76 -6.23
N THR A 37 -1.00 7.73 -6.92
CA THR A 37 -1.70 7.20 -8.10
C THR A 37 -2.81 6.23 -7.68
N LEU A 38 -3.89 6.18 -8.46
CA LEU A 38 -5.02 5.27 -8.24
C LEU A 38 -4.61 3.80 -7.95
N PRO A 39 -3.71 3.16 -8.72
CA PRO A 39 -3.26 1.80 -8.41
C PRO A 39 -2.54 1.70 -7.06
N LYS A 40 -1.73 2.69 -6.67
CA LYS A 40 -1.02 2.69 -5.38
C LYS A 40 -2.00 2.87 -4.22
N ALA A 41 -2.95 3.79 -4.35
CA ALA A 41 -3.97 4.02 -3.34
C ALA A 41 -4.82 2.77 -3.06
N LYS A 42 -5.29 2.09 -4.11
CA LYS A 42 -6.08 0.86 -3.97
C LYS A 42 -5.31 -0.27 -3.28
N GLU A 43 -4.02 -0.42 -3.57
CA GLU A 43 -3.19 -1.44 -2.91
C GLU A 43 -2.78 -1.03 -1.49
N LEU A 44 -2.59 0.27 -1.22
CA LEU A 44 -2.22 0.78 0.11
C LEU A 44 -3.28 0.43 1.17
N ARG A 45 -4.57 0.38 0.78
CA ARG A 45 -5.66 -0.07 1.67
C ARG A 45 -5.38 -1.43 2.32
N ARG A 46 -4.83 -2.39 1.54
CA ARG A 46 -4.50 -3.73 2.04
C ARG A 46 -3.41 -3.73 3.12
N VAL A 47 -2.64 -2.66 3.22
CA VAL A 47 -1.58 -2.48 4.21
C VAL A 47 -2.09 -1.66 5.39
N VAL A 48 -2.82 -0.58 5.13
CA VAL A 48 -3.25 0.38 6.16
C VAL A 48 -4.46 -0.12 6.96
N GLU A 49 -5.45 -0.77 6.32
CA GLU A 49 -6.66 -1.25 7.03
C GLU A 49 -6.31 -2.22 8.18
N PRO A 50 -5.48 -3.27 7.98
CA PRO A 50 -5.09 -4.15 9.09
C PRO A 50 -4.32 -3.44 10.20
N LEU A 51 -3.49 -2.45 9.88
CA LEU A 51 -2.75 -1.67 10.89
C LEU A 51 -3.70 -0.91 11.80
N ILE A 52 -4.76 -0.32 11.24
CA ILE A 52 -5.81 0.34 12.02
C ILE A 52 -6.57 -0.68 12.87
N THR A 53 -6.90 -1.85 12.30
CA THR A 53 -7.59 -2.91 13.04
C THR A 53 -6.79 -3.42 14.23
N HIS A 54 -5.47 -3.57 14.10
CA HIS A 54 -4.60 -4.04 15.18
C HIS A 54 -4.27 -2.97 16.24
N ALA A 55 -4.41 -1.68 15.90
CA ALA A 55 -4.17 -0.58 16.83
C ALA A 55 -5.37 -0.30 17.75
N LYS A 56 -6.55 -0.80 17.39
CA LYS A 56 -7.76 -0.77 18.22
C LYS A 56 -7.71 -1.88 19.28
#